data_AF-A0A4D4JC45-F1
#
_entry.id   AF-A0A4D4JC45-F1
#
_cell.length_a   1.000
_cell.length_b   1.000
_cell.length_c   1.000
_cell.angle_alpha   90.00
_cell.angle_beta   90.00
_cell.angle_gamma   90.00
#
_symmetry.space_group_name_H-M   'P 1'
#
loop_
_entity.id
_entity.type
_entity.pdbx_description
1 polymer ?
#
loop_
_entity_poly.entity_id
_entity_poly.type
_entity_poly.pdbx_seq_one_letter_code
_entity_poly.pdbx_strand_id
1 'polypeptide(L)' 'MALTDTFVKNVKPTGSKAGEKYADGQGLYLHVKGAGKYWRMSYRFLAKQKTLALGV' A
#
# COMPACT_ATOMS: atom_id res chain seq x y z
N MET A 1 -1.53 1.37 13.07
CA MET A 1 -1.68 2.84 13.14
C MET A 1 -2.14 3.27 11.77
N ALA A 2 -3.18 4.10 11.69
CA ALA A 2 -3.68 4.60 10.41
C ALA A 2 -2.68 5.59 9.81
N LEU A 3 -2.56 5.60 8.49
CA LEU A 3 -1.84 6.62 7.76
C LEU A 3 -2.64 7.92 7.80
N THR A 4 -1.92 9.03 7.69
CA THR A 4 -2.52 10.36 7.56
C THR A 4 -2.45 10.82 6.11
N ASP A 5 -3.40 11.65 5.70
CA ASP A 5 -3.37 12.29 4.38
C ASP A 5 -2.04 13.02 4.12
N THR A 6 -1.50 13.70 5.14
CA THR A 6 -0.20 14.36 5.08
C THR A 6 0.93 13.38 4.75
N PHE A 7 0.94 12.20 5.38
CA PHE A 7 1.93 11.16 5.06
C PHE A 7 1.75 10.66 3.63
N VAL A 8 0.52 10.33 3.23
CA VAL A 8 0.20 9.80 1.89
C VAL A 8 0.62 10.79 0.80
N LYS A 9 0.41 12.09 1.00
CA LYS A 9 0.84 13.14 0.05
C LYS A 9 2.35 13.28 -0.04
N ASN A 10 3.04 13.25 1.10
CA ASN A 10 4.47 13.60 1.16
C ASN A 10 5.43 12.43 0.96
N VAL A 11 4.98 11.18 1.18
CA VAL A 11 5.85 10.01 1.04
C VAL A 11 6.41 9.90 -0.39
N LYS A 12 7.72 9.66 -0.49
CA LYS A 12 8.45 9.52 -1.75
C LYS A 12 9.03 8.11 -1.86
N PRO A 13 9.12 7.55 -3.07
CA PRO A 13 9.79 6.27 -3.26
C PRO A 13 11.29 6.40 -2.95
N THR A 14 11.84 5.46 -2.19
CA THR A 14 13.27 5.43 -1.83
C THR A 14 14.18 4.77 -2.88
N GLY A 15 13.65 4.39 -4.04
CA GLY A 15 14.42 3.74 -5.11
C GLY A 15 14.45 2.21 -5.04
N SER A 16 13.79 1.59 -4.04
CA SER A 16 13.58 0.15 -4.02
C SER A 16 12.82 -0.33 -5.25
N LYS A 17 13.37 -1.29 -6.00
CA LYS A 17 12.71 -1.91 -7.17
C LYS A 17 11.37 -2.56 -6.82
N ALA A 18 11.25 -3.12 -5.62
CA ALA A 18 10.01 -3.76 -5.15
C ALA A 18 8.97 -2.74 -4.62
N GLY A 19 9.38 -1.50 -4.38
CA GLY A 19 8.60 -0.48 -3.69
C GLY A 19 8.45 -0.74 -2.18
N GLU A 20 7.82 0.20 -1.52
CA GLU A 20 7.66 0.24 -0.07
C GLU A 20 6.19 0.09 0.31
N LYS A 21 5.92 -0.59 1.41
CA LYS A 21 4.55 -0.80 1.91
C LYS A 21 4.38 -0.07 3.23
N TYR A 22 3.38 0.80 3.28
CA TYR A 22 2.99 1.52 4.49
C TYR A 22 1.61 1.06 4.90
N ALA A 23 1.51 0.36 6.02
CA ALA A 23 0.26 -0.21 6.50
C ALA A 23 -0.67 0.89 7.03
N ASP A 24 -1.92 0.86 6.59
CA ASP A 24 -3.00 1.70 7.10
C ASP A 24 -3.86 0.95 8.14
N GLY A 25 -3.91 -0.37 8.03
CA GLY A 25 -4.57 -1.26 8.99
C GLY A 25 -5.48 -2.27 8.30
N GLN A 26 -5.87 -3.33 9.02
CA GLN A 26 -6.82 -4.35 8.52
C GLN A 26 -6.45 -4.94 7.14
N GLY A 27 -5.16 -5.01 6.83
CA GLY A 27 -4.66 -5.47 5.54
C GLY A 27 -4.60 -4.41 4.44
N LEU A 28 -5.15 -3.21 4.64
CA LEU A 28 -4.98 -2.05 3.77
C LEU A 28 -3.57 -1.45 3.94
N TYR A 29 -2.93 -1.12 2.82
CA TYR A 29 -1.64 -0.47 2.78
C TYR A 29 -1.46 0.37 1.52
N LEU A 30 -0.62 1.40 1.63
CA LEU A 30 -0.12 2.17 0.49
C LEU A 30 1.15 1.50 -0.04
N HIS A 31 1.15 1.10 -1.30
CA HIS A 31 2.35 0.59 -1.99
C HIS A 31 2.97 1.73 -2.78
N VAL A 32 4.10 2.25 -2.31
CA VAL A 32 4.82 3.35 -2.95
C VAL A 32 5.92 2.77 -3.84
N LYS A 33 5.86 3.07 -5.14
CA LYS A 33 6.85 2.66 -6.14
C LYS A 33 7.36 3.88 -6.89
N GLY A 34 8.45 3.71 -7.65
CA GLY A 34 8.94 4.77 -8.53
C GLY A 34 7.88 5.28 -9.52
N ALA A 35 6.96 4.42 -9.96
CA ALA A 35 5.89 4.77 -10.90
C ALA A 35 4.67 5.45 -10.26
N GLY A 36 4.50 5.39 -8.94
CA GLY A 36 3.31 5.92 -8.29
C GLY A 36 3.02 5.31 -6.92
N LYS A 37 1.92 5.79 -6.33
CA LYS A 37 1.35 5.29 -5.07
C LYS A 37 0.15 4.43 -5.43
N TYR A 38 -0.08 3.34 -4.70
CA TYR A 38 -1.17 2.41 -5.02
C TYR A 38 -1.83 1.94 -3.73
N TRP A 39 -3.14 2.08 -3.64
CA TRP A 39 -3.91 1.49 -2.57
C TRP A 39 -4.13 0.00 -2.81
N ARG A 40 -3.65 -0.81 -1.87
CA ARG A 40 -3.70 -2.27 -1.94
C ARG A 40 -4.24 -2.84 -0.64
N MET A 41 -5.00 -3.93 -0.75
CA MET A 41 -5.50 -4.65 0.41
C MET A 41 -5.07 -6.11 0.35
N SER A 42 -4.34 -6.57 1.37
CA SER A 42 -4.11 -7.99 1.63
C SER A 42 -5.32 -8.58 2.34
N TYR A 43 -5.90 -9.62 1.76
CA TYR A 43 -7.07 -10.30 2.32
C TYR A 43 -6.96 -11.81 2.14
N ARG A 44 -7.86 -12.56 2.77
CA ARG A 44 -8.01 -14.01 2.56
C ARG A 44 -9.38 -14.31 2.01
N PHE A 45 -9.43 -15.16 0.99
CA PHE A 45 -10.67 -15.73 0.46
C PHE A 45 -10.46 -17.22 0.27
N LEU A 46 -11.33 -18.03 0.87
CA LEU A 46 -11.17 -19.50 0.92
C LEU A 46 -9.78 -19.90 1.45
N ALA A 47 -9.36 -19.29 2.58
CA ALA A 47 -8.06 -19.46 3.22
C ALA A 47 -6.81 -19.09 2.37
N LYS A 48 -6.97 -18.63 1.12
CA LYS A 48 -5.87 -18.20 0.25
C LYS A 48 -5.62 -16.71 0.40
N GLN A 49 -4.35 -16.34 0.59
CA GLN A 49 -3.93 -14.93 0.61
C GLN A 49 -4.03 -14.33 -0.80
N LYS A 50 -4.61 -13.15 -0.88
CA LYS A 50 -4.83 -12.40 -2.12
C LYS A 50 -4.55 -10.92 -1.89
N THR A 51 -4.38 -10.19 -2.99
CA THR A 51 -4.16 -8.75 -3.00
C THR A 51 -5.18 -8.07 -3.90
N LEU A 52 -5.94 -7.12 -3.38
CA LEU A 52 -6.89 -6.30 -4.12
C LEU A 52 -6.25 -4.96 -4.52
N ALA A 53 -6.60 -4.44 -5.70
CA ALA A 53 -6.28 -3.08 -6.13
C ALA A 53 -7.47 -2.17 -5.84
N LEU A 54 -7.27 -1.07 -5.12
CA LEU A 54 -8.33 -0.11 -4.79
C LEU A 54 -8.17 1.21 -5.56
N GLY A 55 -6.96 1.52 -6.02
CA GLY A 55 -6.70 2.75 -6.78
C GLY A 55 -5.21 3.08 -6.85
N VAL A 56 -4.95 4.19 -7.54
CA VAL A 56 -3.67 4.89 -7.62
C VAL A 56 -3.76 6.12 -6.72
#